data_AF-A0A9X3RFD9-F1
#
_entry.id   AF-A0A9X3RFD9-F1
#
_cell.length_a   1.000
_cell.length_b   1.000
_cell.length_c   1.000
_cell.angle_alpha   90.00
_cell.angle_beta   90.00
_cell.angle_gamma   90.00
#
_symmetry.space_group_name_H-M   'P 1'
#
loop_
_entity.id
_entity.type
_entity.pdbx_description
1 polymer ?
#
loop_
_entity_poly.entity_id
_entity_poly.type
_entity_poly.pdbx_seq_one_letter_code
_entity_poly.pdbx_strand_id
1 'polypeptide(L)'
;MIIGFLLILLDVHIFFDILPDPLGYILIASGIQQIATRKPNAKNAELTAYFLMALSIPTLFLSTEVLNQMQDNNTGWLLYGLSVTLVDLILMYFVFRMLIHEVDYPIDPDEKQKSARKMMIIYMTIALTTAFIHPFLINMKQDFQSTVTVITILLMLTVHIAFIILLRNLQKTFPPDLGRVYPEERPN
;
A
#
# COMPACT_ATOMS: atom_id res chain seq x y z
N MET A 1 -4.23 7.47 -7.32
CA MET A 1 -3.85 6.93 -5.99
C MET A 1 -4.95 6.05 -5.37
N ILE A 2 -6.13 6.58 -4.99
CA ILE A 2 -7.18 5.79 -4.32
C ILE A 2 -7.60 4.56 -5.12
N ILE A 3 -7.84 4.73 -6.43
CA ILE A 3 -8.21 3.62 -7.32
C ILE A 3 -7.11 2.56 -7.36
N GLY A 4 -5.84 2.95 -7.30
CA GLY A 4 -4.71 2.01 -7.26
C GLY A 4 -4.72 1.15 -6.01
N PHE A 5 -4.88 1.76 -4.83
CA PHE A 5 -5.02 1.00 -3.58
C PHE A 5 -6.28 0.14 -3.53
N LEU A 6 -7.37 0.60 -4.13
CA LEU A 6 -8.62 -0.16 -4.21
C LEU A 6 -8.47 -1.38 -5.14
N LEU A 7 -7.71 -1.27 -6.23
CA LEU A 7 -7.40 -2.40 -7.12
C LEU A 7 -6.54 -3.45 -6.42
N ILE A 8 -5.48 -3.03 -5.71
CA ILE A 8 -4.64 -3.95 -4.93
C ILE A 8 -5.47 -4.62 -3.82
N LEU A 9 -6.36 -3.87 -3.15
CA LEU A 9 -7.17 -4.42 -2.06
C LEU A 9 -8.19 -5.46 -2.54
N LEU A 10 -8.82 -5.20 -3.69
CA LEU A 10 -9.92 -6.04 -4.15
C LEU A 10 -9.44 -7.33 -4.81
N ASP A 11 -8.16 -7.41 -5.20
CA ASP A 11 -7.51 -8.59 -5.79
C ASP A 11 -8.51 -9.44 -6.60
N VAL A 12 -9.17 -8.78 -7.56
CA VAL A 12 -10.42 -9.28 -8.15
C VAL A 12 -10.08 -10.38 -9.13
N HIS A 13 -10.27 -11.62 -8.68
CA HIS A 13 -10.09 -12.82 -9.49
C HIS A 13 -11.29 -13.04 -10.44
N ILE A 14 -11.45 -12.19 -11.46
CA ILE A 14 -12.49 -12.34 -12.50
C ILE A 14 -11.82 -12.45 -13.87
N PHE A 15 -11.74 -13.69 -14.38
CA PHE A 15 -11.33 -14.12 -15.74
C PHE A 15 -9.89 -13.82 -16.20
N PHE A 16 -9.25 -12.75 -15.74
CA PHE A 16 -7.82 -12.44 -15.94
C PHE A 16 -7.23 -11.99 -14.59
N ASP A 17 -6.92 -12.97 -13.74
CA ASP A 17 -6.64 -12.88 -12.29
C ASP A 17 -5.43 -12.05 -11.85
N ILE A 18 -4.80 -11.28 -12.75
CA ILE A 18 -3.39 -11.00 -12.54
C ILE A 18 -2.95 -9.56 -12.81
N LEU A 19 -3.71 -8.81 -13.59
CA LEU A 19 -3.43 -7.39 -13.81
C LEU A 19 -3.69 -6.43 -12.62
N PRO A 20 -4.45 -6.75 -11.55
CA PRO A 20 -4.77 -5.77 -10.50
C PRO A 20 -3.54 -5.17 -9.83
N ASP A 21 -2.51 -5.97 -9.60
CA ASP A 21 -1.34 -5.57 -8.81
C ASP A 21 -0.42 -4.60 -9.57
N PRO A 22 0.19 -4.95 -10.72
CA PRO A 22 1.02 -4.00 -11.46
C PRO A 22 0.25 -2.71 -11.80
N LEU A 23 -1.01 -2.84 -12.21
CA LEU A 23 -1.84 -1.70 -12.58
C LEU A 23 -2.19 -0.84 -11.36
N GLY A 24 -2.44 -1.47 -10.21
CA GLY A 24 -2.62 -0.81 -8.93
C GLY A 24 -1.42 0.05 -8.55
N TYR A 25 -0.21 -0.52 -8.62
CA TYR A 25 1.03 0.20 -8.33
C TYR A 25 1.29 1.36 -9.31
N ILE A 26 1.00 1.20 -10.61
CA ILE A 26 1.08 2.29 -11.60
C ILE A 26 0.14 3.45 -11.20
N LEU A 27 -1.10 3.14 -10.81
CA LEU A 27 -2.08 4.15 -10.40
C LEU A 27 -1.74 4.81 -9.06
N ILE A 28 -1.01 4.12 -8.19
CA ILE A 28 -0.43 4.70 -6.98
C ILE A 28 0.68 5.69 -7.36
N ALA A 29 1.65 5.26 -8.17
CA ALA A 29 2.76 6.11 -8.64
C ALA A 29 2.26 7.38 -9.35
N SER A 30 1.33 7.23 -10.30
CA SER A 30 0.70 8.36 -10.99
C SER A 30 -0.04 9.30 -10.03
N GLY A 31 -0.68 8.74 -9.00
CA GLY A 31 -1.36 9.53 -7.99
C GLY A 31 -0.40 10.31 -7.09
N ILE A 32 0.73 9.72 -6.71
CA ILE A 32 1.78 10.37 -5.93
C ILE A 32 2.37 11.54 -6.72
N GLN A 33 2.67 11.33 -8.00
CA GLN A 33 3.17 12.40 -8.88
C GLN A 33 2.21 13.59 -8.92
N GLN A 34 0.90 13.36 -8.99
CA GLN A 34 -0.10 14.44 -9.03
C GLN A 34 -0.19 15.25 -7.72
N ILE A 35 0.10 14.65 -6.57
CA ILE A 35 -0.11 15.28 -5.25
C ILE A 35 1.16 16.01 -4.78
N ALA A 36 2.33 15.40 -4.92
CA ALA A 36 3.55 15.89 -4.30
C ALA A 36 4.76 15.76 -5.23
N THR A 37 4.64 16.28 -6.46
CA THR A 37 5.72 16.20 -7.44
C THR A 37 7.01 16.81 -6.87
N ARG A 38 8.15 16.13 -7.08
CA ARG A 38 9.50 16.57 -6.68
C ARG A 38 9.79 16.64 -5.18
N LYS A 39 8.89 16.17 -4.32
CA LYS A 39 9.17 16.05 -2.89
C LYS A 39 9.88 14.72 -2.58
N PRO A 40 10.78 14.66 -1.58
CA PRO A 40 11.67 13.51 -1.39
C PRO A 40 10.93 12.21 -1.03
N ASN A 41 9.95 12.23 -0.12
CA ASN A 41 9.19 11.04 0.25
C ASN A 41 8.23 10.63 -0.86
N ALA A 42 7.65 11.58 -1.61
CA ALA A 42 6.86 11.30 -2.80
C ALA A 42 7.69 10.54 -3.85
N LYS A 43 8.91 10.99 -4.14
CA LYS A 43 9.81 10.28 -5.07
C LYS A 43 10.16 8.88 -4.60
N ASN A 44 10.40 8.70 -3.30
CA ASN A 44 10.67 7.38 -2.73
C ASN A 44 9.44 6.46 -2.79
N ALA A 45 8.25 6.97 -2.49
CA ALA A 45 7.00 6.23 -2.62
C ALA A 45 6.75 5.82 -4.08
N GLU A 46 6.95 6.73 -5.03
CA GLU A 46 6.82 6.48 -6.46
C GLU A 46 7.80 5.39 -6.94
N LEU A 47 9.08 5.51 -6.59
CA LEU A 47 10.09 4.51 -6.95
C LEU A 47 9.78 3.15 -6.34
N THR A 48 9.32 3.12 -5.08
CA THR A 48 8.94 1.87 -4.41
C THR A 48 7.72 1.23 -5.09
N ALA A 49 6.74 2.03 -5.52
CA ALA A 49 5.59 1.53 -6.28
C ALA A 49 6.02 0.94 -7.63
N TYR A 50 6.93 1.59 -8.37
CA TYR A 50 7.47 1.01 -9.61
C TYR A 50 8.27 -0.27 -9.37
N PHE A 51 9.00 -0.34 -8.26
CA PHE A 51 9.71 -1.55 -7.89
C PHE A 51 8.75 -2.69 -7.55
N LEU A 52 7.67 -2.42 -6.81
CA LEU A 52 6.60 -3.40 -6.54
C LEU A 52 5.87 -3.83 -7.81
N MET A 53 5.60 -2.91 -8.72
CA MET A 53 5.06 -3.24 -10.04
C MET A 53 5.96 -4.23 -10.77
N ALA A 54 7.28 -4.00 -10.79
CA ALA A 54 8.21 -4.94 -11.43
C ALA A 54 8.27 -6.28 -10.69
N LEU A 55 8.24 -6.25 -9.35
CA LEU A 55 8.18 -7.44 -8.53
C LEU A 55 6.86 -8.19 -8.69
N SER A 56 5.73 -7.58 -9.04
CA SER A 56 4.48 -8.30 -9.27
C SER A 56 4.34 -8.86 -10.69
N ILE A 57 5.32 -8.65 -11.58
CA ILE A 57 5.28 -9.21 -12.95
C ILE A 57 5.43 -10.76 -12.98
N PRO A 58 6.34 -11.38 -12.20
CA PRO A 58 6.49 -12.83 -12.21
C PRO A 58 5.23 -13.58 -11.78
N THR A 59 4.43 -13.03 -10.87
CA THR A 59 3.15 -13.62 -10.47
C THR A 59 2.15 -13.65 -11.63
N LEU A 60 2.38 -12.87 -12.70
CA LEU A 60 1.53 -12.86 -13.90
C LEU A 60 1.61 -14.04 -14.82
N PHE A 61 2.65 -14.83 -14.69
CA PHE A 61 2.86 -15.97 -15.58
C PHE A 61 2.61 -17.30 -14.87
N LEU A 62 2.28 -17.27 -13.57
CA LEU A 62 2.06 -18.45 -12.75
C LEU A 62 0.57 -18.57 -12.41
N SER A 63 0.02 -19.78 -12.57
CA SER A 63 -1.34 -20.05 -12.09
C SER A 63 -1.36 -20.14 -10.57
N THR A 64 -2.51 -19.82 -9.97
CA THR A 64 -2.72 -19.89 -8.51
C THR A 64 -2.34 -21.25 -7.92
N GLU A 65 -2.58 -22.32 -8.66
CA GLU A 65 -2.27 -23.69 -8.25
C GLU A 65 -0.76 -23.96 -8.21
N VAL A 66 -0.01 -23.40 -9.17
CA VAL A 66 1.47 -23.46 -9.18
C VAL A 66 2.04 -22.59 -8.07
N LEU A 67 1.49 -21.39 -7.83
CA LEU A 67 1.88 -20.54 -6.71
C LEU A 67 1.74 -21.27 -5.36
N ASN A 68 0.58 -21.91 -5.12
CA ASN A 68 0.31 -22.62 -3.88
C ASN A 68 1.29 -23.80 -3.69
N GLN A 69 1.55 -24.58 -4.74
CA GLN A 69 2.52 -25.67 -4.67
C GLN A 69 3.96 -25.19 -4.42
N MET A 70 4.34 -24.04 -4.97
CA MET A 70 5.66 -23.44 -4.73
C MET A 70 5.78 -22.89 -3.32
N GLN A 71 4.70 -22.35 -2.75
CA GLN A 71 4.72 -21.80 -1.39
C GLN A 71 4.96 -22.88 -0.33
N ASP A 72 4.41 -24.09 -0.52
CA ASP A 72 4.57 -25.19 0.43
C ASP A 72 5.92 -25.91 0.30
N ASN A 73 6.52 -25.95 -0.91
CA ASN A 73 7.68 -26.79 -1.20
C ASN A 73 8.97 -26.03 -1.56
N ASN A 74 8.93 -24.71 -1.73
CA ASN A 74 10.07 -23.92 -2.18
C ASN A 74 10.35 -22.73 -1.25
N THR A 75 11.44 -22.82 -0.47
CA THR A 75 11.94 -21.74 0.39
C THR A 75 12.20 -20.43 -0.39
N GLY A 76 12.58 -20.52 -1.66
CA GLY A 76 12.76 -19.35 -2.51
C GLY A 76 11.47 -18.55 -2.73
N TRP A 77 10.33 -19.23 -2.85
CA TRP A 77 9.03 -18.56 -3.01
C TRP A 77 8.58 -17.89 -1.72
N LEU A 78 8.83 -18.52 -0.57
CA LEU A 78 8.60 -17.91 0.75
C LEU A 78 9.42 -16.63 0.94
N LEU A 79 10.70 -16.65 0.59
CA LEU A 79 11.57 -15.46 0.66
C LEU A 79 11.11 -14.36 -0.30
N TYR A 80 10.64 -14.73 -1.48
CA TYR A 80 10.07 -13.80 -2.44
C TYR A 80 8.81 -13.11 -1.88
N GLY A 81 7.84 -13.89 -1.35
CA GLY A 81 6.62 -13.34 -0.75
C GLY A 81 6.91 -12.41 0.44
N LEU A 82 7.87 -12.80 1.30
CA LEU A 82 8.33 -11.94 2.39
C LEU A 82 8.96 -10.65 1.88
N SER A 83 9.77 -10.72 0.81
CA SER A 83 10.39 -9.55 0.20
C SER A 83 9.34 -8.59 -0.36
N VAL A 84 8.33 -9.11 -1.08
CA VAL A 84 7.21 -8.29 -1.60
C VAL A 84 6.48 -7.61 -0.43
N THR A 85 6.19 -8.34 0.64
CA THR A 85 5.52 -7.81 1.84
C THR A 85 6.31 -6.69 2.50
N LEU A 86 7.64 -6.85 2.62
CA LEU A 86 8.52 -5.83 3.20
C LEU A 86 8.60 -4.59 2.32
N VAL A 87 8.65 -4.76 1.01
CA VAL A 87 8.66 -3.63 0.07
C VAL A 87 7.33 -2.89 0.08
N ASP A 88 6.19 -3.60 0.18
CA ASP A 88 4.87 -2.98 0.33
C ASP A 88 4.75 -2.16 1.64
N LEU A 89 5.27 -2.71 2.75
CA LEU A 89 5.41 -1.96 4.00
C LEU A 89 6.25 -0.68 3.84
N ILE A 90 7.34 -0.73 3.07
CA ILE A 90 8.18 0.43 2.75
C ILE A 90 7.41 1.44 1.90
N LEU A 91 6.65 0.99 0.89
CA LEU A 91 5.79 1.84 0.08
C LEU A 91 4.80 2.59 0.98
N MET A 92 4.06 1.85 1.82
CA MET A 92 3.07 2.41 2.72
C MET A 92 3.68 3.42 3.70
N TYR A 93 4.86 3.11 4.24
CA TYR A 93 5.62 4.05 5.06
C TYR A 93 5.88 5.37 4.33
N PHE A 94 6.42 5.32 3.09
CA PHE A 94 6.70 6.54 2.32
C PHE A 94 5.43 7.29 1.93
N VAL A 95 4.35 6.58 1.60
CA VAL A 95 3.05 7.19 1.31
C VAL A 95 2.54 7.97 2.52
N PHE A 96 2.55 7.36 3.73
CA PHE A 96 2.16 8.10 4.93
C PHE A 96 3.10 9.27 5.24
N ARG A 97 4.41 9.10 5.09
CA ARG A 97 5.38 10.19 5.32
C ARG A 97 5.13 11.38 4.39
N MET A 98 4.90 11.10 3.10
CA MET A 98 4.50 12.10 2.11
C MET A 98 3.20 12.79 2.53
N LEU A 99 2.15 12.04 2.86
CA LEU A 99 0.87 12.61 3.32
C LEU A 99 1.03 13.51 4.55
N ILE A 100 1.94 13.19 5.48
CA ILE A 100 2.12 13.97 6.71
C ILE A 100 2.96 15.23 6.48
N HIS A 101 4.00 15.19 5.65
CA HIS A 101 5.01 16.26 5.59
C HIS A 101 5.08 17.01 4.26
N GLU A 102 4.53 16.46 3.18
CA GLU A 102 4.76 16.96 1.82
C GLU A 102 3.47 17.34 1.09
N VAL A 103 2.33 17.03 1.69
CA VAL A 103 1.02 17.42 1.20
C VAL A 103 0.58 18.69 1.90
N ASP A 104 0.40 19.74 1.10
CA ASP A 104 -0.10 21.03 1.56
C ASP A 104 -1.64 20.97 1.65
N TYR A 105 -2.15 20.86 2.87
CA TYR A 105 -3.59 20.85 3.12
C TYR A 105 -4.13 22.27 3.20
N PRO A 106 -5.05 22.68 2.32
CA PRO A 106 -5.61 24.03 2.34
C PRO A 106 -6.60 24.27 3.49
N ILE A 107 -7.12 23.19 4.10
CA ILE A 107 -8.14 23.24 5.16
C ILE A 107 -7.73 22.28 6.29
N ASP A 108 -7.74 22.78 7.52
CA ASP A 108 -7.43 22.06 8.77
C ASP A 108 -6.14 21.20 8.73
N PRO A 109 -4.99 21.79 8.33
CA PRO A 109 -3.75 21.03 8.11
C PRO A 109 -3.33 20.21 9.33
N ASP A 110 -3.43 20.78 10.53
CA ASP A 110 -3.03 20.13 11.78
C ASP A 110 -3.90 18.90 12.09
N GLU A 111 -5.20 18.98 11.87
CA GLU A 111 -6.11 17.87 12.14
C GLU A 111 -5.88 16.73 11.13
N LYS A 112 -5.72 17.06 9.85
CA LYS A 112 -5.45 16.07 8.79
C LYS A 112 -4.11 15.38 9.00
N GLN A 113 -3.06 16.13 9.33
CA GLN A 113 -1.74 15.56 9.62
C GLN A 113 -1.77 14.68 10.87
N LYS A 114 -2.47 15.08 11.94
CA LYS A 114 -2.65 14.24 13.15
C LYS A 114 -3.39 12.95 12.83
N SER A 115 -4.46 13.02 12.03
CA SER A 115 -5.23 11.85 11.60
C SER A 115 -4.37 10.90 10.75
N ALA A 116 -3.62 11.43 9.77
CA ALA A 116 -2.70 10.64 8.95
C ALA A 116 -1.58 9.98 9.78
N ARG A 117 -1.01 10.70 10.76
CA ARG A 117 -0.01 10.15 11.69
C ARG A 117 -0.57 9.04 12.56
N LYS A 118 -1.77 9.22 13.12
CA LYS A 118 -2.44 8.19 13.91
C LYS A 118 -2.69 6.94 13.05
N MET A 119 -3.18 7.13 11.83
CA MET A 119 -3.43 6.04 10.90
C MET A 119 -2.14 5.32 10.50
N MET A 120 -1.05 6.04 10.26
CA MET A 120 0.28 5.47 9.98
C MET A 120 0.72 4.55 11.12
N ILE A 121 0.62 5.00 12.37
CA ILE A 121 1.03 4.19 13.53
C ILE A 121 0.20 2.91 13.62
N ILE A 122 -1.14 3.02 13.48
CA ILE A 122 -2.04 1.87 13.52
C ILE A 122 -1.71 0.89 12.39
N TYR A 123 -1.63 1.38 11.16
CA TYR A 123 -1.33 0.58 9.97
C TYR A 123 0.00 -0.16 10.11
N MET A 124 1.08 0.57 10.42
CA MET A 124 2.42 0.00 10.51
C MET A 124 2.53 -1.01 11.65
N THR A 125 1.92 -0.73 12.81
CA THR A 125 1.94 -1.66 13.95
C THR A 125 1.28 -2.98 13.57
N ILE A 126 0.10 -2.90 12.96
CA ILE A 126 -0.67 -4.05 12.54
C ILE A 126 0.06 -4.85 11.46
N ALA A 127 0.52 -4.18 10.40
CA ALA A 127 1.17 -4.85 9.28
C ALA A 127 2.52 -5.47 9.67
N LEU A 128 3.32 -4.80 10.51
CA LEU A 128 4.56 -5.38 11.05
C LEU A 128 4.30 -6.55 11.99
N THR A 129 3.28 -6.46 12.86
CA THR A 129 2.91 -7.57 13.75
C THR A 129 2.48 -8.78 12.95
N THR A 130 1.67 -8.58 11.92
CA THR A 130 1.27 -9.62 10.97
C THR A 130 2.47 -10.28 10.28
N ALA A 131 3.36 -9.46 9.70
CA ALA A 131 4.56 -9.96 9.03
C ALA A 131 5.48 -10.74 9.98
N PHE A 132 5.56 -10.32 11.25
CA PHE A 132 6.34 -10.99 12.27
C PHE A 132 5.71 -12.30 12.75
N ILE A 133 4.39 -12.39 12.88
CA ILE A 133 3.70 -13.59 13.35
C ILE A 133 3.75 -14.70 12.28
N HIS A 134 3.70 -14.36 10.99
CA HIS A 134 3.53 -15.32 9.91
C HIS A 134 4.58 -16.45 9.86
N PRO A 135 5.89 -16.19 10.05
CA PRO A 135 6.91 -17.25 10.10
C PRO A 135 6.74 -18.22 11.28
N PHE A 136 6.08 -17.81 12.36
CA PHE A 136 5.84 -18.70 13.51
C PHE A 136 4.62 -19.59 13.28
N LEU A 137 3.64 -19.12 12.52
CA LEU A 137 2.40 -19.88 12.24
C LEU A 137 2.66 -21.19 11.50
N ILE A 138 3.68 -21.26 10.66
CA ILE A 138 4.04 -22.48 9.92
C ILE A 138 4.45 -23.65 10.86
N ASN A 139 4.85 -23.33 12.10
CA ASN A 139 5.26 -24.32 13.09
C ASN A 139 4.13 -24.69 14.07
N MET A 140 2.92 -24.14 13.87
CA MET A 140 1.78 -24.37 14.76
C MET A 140 0.80 -25.39 14.17
N LYS A 141 -0.11 -25.87 15.01
CA LYS A 141 -1.19 -26.77 14.55
C LYS A 141 -2.07 -26.05 13.52
N GLN A 142 -2.50 -26.78 12.50
CA GLN A 142 -3.29 -26.25 11.38
C GLN A 142 -4.56 -25.50 11.83
N ASP A 143 -5.29 -26.01 12.84
CA ASP A 143 -6.49 -25.34 13.35
C ASP A 143 -6.17 -23.96 13.96
N PHE A 144 -5.05 -23.87 14.69
CA PHE A 144 -4.60 -22.62 15.30
C PHE A 144 -4.09 -21.64 14.24
N GLN A 145 -3.30 -22.13 13.28
CA GLN A 145 -2.84 -21.35 12.13
C GLN A 145 -4.02 -20.73 11.38
N SER A 146 -5.02 -21.54 11.01
CA SER A 146 -6.21 -21.09 10.27
C SER A 146 -6.97 -20.01 11.04
N THR A 147 -7.13 -20.18 12.35
CA THR A 147 -7.80 -19.20 13.22
C THR A 147 -7.06 -17.87 13.23
N VAL A 148 -5.73 -17.89 13.42
CA VAL A 148 -4.92 -16.66 13.43
C VAL A 148 -4.94 -15.98 12.05
N THR A 149 -4.80 -16.75 10.97
CA THR A 149 -4.86 -16.23 9.60
C THR A 149 -6.17 -15.48 9.33
N VAL A 150 -7.32 -16.05 9.71
CA VAL A 150 -8.63 -15.38 9.53
C VAL A 150 -8.69 -14.06 10.30
N ILE A 151 -8.25 -14.04 11.56
CA ILE A 151 -8.24 -12.82 12.39
C ILE A 151 -7.34 -11.76 11.75
N THR A 152 -6.15 -12.14 11.31
CA THR A 152 -5.19 -11.26 10.66
C THR A 152 -5.73 -10.68 9.36
N ILE A 153 -6.40 -11.49 8.52
CA ILE A 153 -7.04 -11.01 7.27
C ILE A 153 -8.10 -9.96 7.59
N LEU A 154 -9.00 -10.21 8.54
CA LEU A 154 -10.05 -9.26 8.91
C LEU A 154 -9.48 -7.93 9.43
N LEU A 155 -8.42 -8.02 10.24
CA LEU A 155 -7.76 -6.87 10.83
C LEU A 155 -6.98 -6.06 9.77
N MET A 156 -6.26 -6.72 8.86
CA MET A 156 -5.61 -6.07 7.72
C MET A 156 -6.64 -5.41 6.79
N LEU A 157 -7.73 -6.10 6.46
CA LEU A 157 -8.80 -5.56 5.63
C LEU A 157 -9.40 -4.29 6.24
N THR A 158 -9.71 -4.33 7.54
CA THR A 158 -10.25 -3.17 8.28
C THR A 158 -9.33 -1.97 8.18
N VAL A 159 -8.03 -2.18 8.35
CA VAL A 159 -7.01 -1.13 8.29
C VAL A 159 -6.85 -0.58 6.87
N HIS A 160 -6.89 -1.42 5.83
CA HIS A 160 -6.84 -0.97 4.44
C HIS A 160 -8.06 -0.13 4.07
N ILE A 161 -9.26 -0.56 4.47
CA ILE A 161 -10.48 0.23 4.27
C ILE A 161 -10.37 1.58 4.98
N ALA A 162 -9.93 1.59 6.23
CA ALA A 162 -9.71 2.83 6.98
C ALA A 162 -8.68 3.76 6.30
N PHE A 163 -7.64 3.19 5.69
CA PHE A 163 -6.65 3.95 4.93
C PHE A 163 -7.25 4.57 3.67
N ILE A 164 -8.05 3.81 2.91
CA ILE A 164 -8.77 4.33 1.74
C ILE A 164 -9.74 5.46 2.15
N ILE A 165 -10.44 5.31 3.27
CA ILE A 165 -11.32 6.36 3.82
C ILE A 165 -10.52 7.60 4.18
N LEU A 166 -9.34 7.45 4.81
CA LEU A 166 -8.44 8.56 5.07
C LEU A 166 -8.08 9.28 3.76
N LEU A 167 -7.60 8.55 2.75
CA LEU A 167 -7.25 9.14 1.45
C LEU A 167 -8.41 9.90 0.82
N ARG A 168 -9.63 9.34 0.87
CA ARG A 168 -10.83 10.00 0.36
C ARG A 168 -11.17 11.26 1.13
N ASN A 169 -11.00 11.25 2.46
CA ASN A 169 -11.22 12.43 3.30
C ASN A 169 -10.15 13.51 3.07
N LEU A 170 -8.92 13.12 2.74
CA LEU A 170 -7.86 14.05 2.33
C LEU A 170 -8.11 14.59 0.92
N GLN A 171 -8.64 13.80 -0.02
CA GLN A 171 -8.95 14.31 -1.36
C GLN A 171 -10.01 15.41 -1.31
N LYS A 172 -11.02 15.28 -0.45
CA LYS A 172 -12.08 16.30 -0.29
C LYS A 172 -11.59 17.66 0.17
N THR A 173 -10.40 17.75 0.77
CA THR A 173 -9.84 19.06 1.14
C THR A 173 -9.26 19.81 -0.04
N PHE A 174 -8.97 19.14 -1.16
CA PHE A 174 -8.49 19.80 -2.37
C PHE A 174 -9.69 20.32 -3.18
N PRO A 175 -9.80 21.63 -3.45
CA PRO A 175 -10.91 22.16 -4.22
C PRO A 175 -10.88 21.62 -5.66
N PRO A 176 -12.03 21.28 -6.25
CA PRO A 176 -12.13 20.72 -7.60
C PRO A 176 -11.63 21.66 -8.71
N ASP A 177 -11.47 22.96 -8.42
CA ASP A 177 -11.14 24.01 -9.40
C ASP A 177 -9.66 24.45 -9.41
N LEU A 178 -8.80 23.90 -8.53
CA LEU A 178 -7.36 24.15 -8.62
C LEU A 178 -6.70 23.09 -9.51
N GLY A 179 -6.98 23.20 -10.81
CA GLY A 179 -6.00 22.80 -11.80
C GLY A 179 -4.72 23.60 -11.56
N ARG A 180 -3.66 22.91 -11.10
CA ARG A 180 -2.24 23.31 -11.23
C ARG A 180 -1.97 24.82 -11.19
N VAL A 181 -1.95 25.43 -10.03
CA VAL A 181 -1.15 26.66 -9.84
C VAL A 181 -0.44 26.53 -8.51
N TYR A 182 0.77 25.95 -8.54
CA TYR A 182 1.75 26.28 -7.51
C TYR A 182 2.07 27.77 -7.68
N PRO A 183 2.06 28.59 -6.62
CA PRO A 183 2.55 29.96 -6.75
C PRO A 183 4.03 29.87 -7.13
N GLU A 184 4.39 30.43 -8.28
CA GLU A 184 5.78 30.65 -8.65
C GLU A 184 6.47 31.35 -7.49
N GLU A 185 7.61 30.80 -7.06
CA GLU A 185 8.51 31.45 -6.13
C GLU A 185 8.73 32.88 -6.61
N ARG A 186 8.31 33.87 -5.81
CA ARG A 186 8.61 35.27 -6.13
C ARG A 186 10.13 35.43 -6.09
N PRO A 187 10.79 35.83 -7.19
CA PRO A 187 12.18 36.23 -7.12
C PRO A 187 12.27 37.48 -6.23
N ASN A 188 13.18 37.43 -5.26
CA ASN A 188 13.58 38.55 -4.40
C ASN A 188 14.25 39.66 -5.19
#